data_AF-G7GJ72-F1
#
_entry.id   AF-G7GJ72-F1
#
_cell.length_a   1.000
_cell.length_b   1.000
_cell.length_c   1.000
_cell.angle_alpha   90.00
_cell.angle_beta   90.00
_cell.angle_gamma   90.00
#
_symmetry.space_group_name_H-M   'P 1'
#
loop_
_entity.id
_entity.type
_entity.pdbx_description
1 polymer ?
#
loop_
_entity_poly.entity_id
_entity_poly.type
_entity_poly.pdbx_seq_one_letter_code
_entity_poly.pdbx_strand_id
1 'polypeptide(L)'
;MGETSAFDDAIYLLYGNIWHQGTIYQATAYAVPFLVAYAAGDNTPQQQRRSIIELLAFIGIASSFEAPEGYYAGSWGSTNVGPNTRAAIATSADRLRPMADDPELRPVIDALLRLPDNPEQAATALSALVDD
;
A
#
# COMPACT_ATOMS: atom_id res chain seq x y z
N MET A 1 -9.66 -10.89 24.93
CA MET A 1 -9.10 -10.71 23.58
C MET A 1 -9.86 -11.67 22.70
N GLY A 2 -10.74 -11.16 21.83
CA GLY A 2 -11.51 -12.01 20.92
C GLY A 2 -10.58 -12.64 19.89
N GLU A 3 -10.92 -13.84 19.41
CA GLU A 3 -10.21 -14.48 18.30
C GLU A 3 -10.18 -13.52 17.11
N THR A 4 -8.97 -13.10 16.70
CA THR A 4 -8.79 -12.46 15.39
C THR A 4 -9.20 -13.45 14.30
N SER A 5 -9.81 -12.97 13.23
CA SER A 5 -10.13 -13.86 12.12
C SER A 5 -8.85 -14.37 11.47
N ALA A 6 -8.91 -15.53 10.80
CA ALA A 6 -7.76 -16.04 10.03
C ALA A 6 -7.26 -15.02 8.98
N PHE A 7 -8.12 -14.11 8.51
CA PHE A 7 -7.73 -13.00 7.66
C PHE A 7 -6.89 -11.98 8.43
N ASP A 8 -7.35 -11.53 9.60
CA ASP A 8 -6.65 -10.54 10.41
C ASP A 8 -5.25 -11.03 10.81
N ASP A 9 -5.13 -12.31 11.18
CA ASP A 9 -3.84 -12.94 11.48
C ASP A 9 -2.94 -13.00 10.24
N ALA A 10 -3.48 -13.40 9.08
CA ALA A 10 -2.73 -13.45 7.83
C ALA A 10 -2.25 -12.06 7.39
N ILE A 11 -3.10 -11.05 7.53
CA ILE A 11 -2.77 -9.66 7.26
C ILE A 11 -1.70 -9.17 8.23
N TYR A 12 -1.85 -9.41 9.53
CA TYR A 12 -0.86 -9.03 10.54
C TYR A 12 0.52 -9.64 10.24
N LEU A 13 0.56 -10.93 9.90
CA LEU A 13 1.80 -11.63 9.54
C LEU A 13 2.39 -11.11 8.22
N LEU A 14 1.55 -10.86 7.20
CA LEU A 14 2.01 -10.30 5.93
C LEU A 14 2.56 -8.89 6.11
N TYR A 15 1.83 -8.02 6.83
CA TYR A 15 2.25 -6.66 7.20
C TYR A 15 3.66 -6.71 7.78
N GLY A 16 3.88 -7.49 8.85
CA GLY A 16 5.19 -7.54 9.53
C GLY A 16 6.38 -7.91 8.65
N ASN A 17 6.17 -8.54 7.48
CA ASN A 17 7.23 -8.93 6.55
C ASN A 17 7.46 -7.95 5.39
N ILE A 18 6.50 -7.06 5.08
CA ILE A 18 6.60 -6.12 3.96
C ILE A 18 6.54 -4.66 4.40
N TRP A 19 5.93 -4.37 5.55
CA TRP A 19 5.81 -3.04 6.13
C TRP A 19 5.86 -3.16 7.66
N HIS A 20 6.89 -2.61 8.30
CA HIS A 20 7.04 -2.68 9.75
C HIS A 20 7.38 -1.31 10.31
N GLN A 21 6.52 -0.78 11.19
CA GLN A 21 6.67 0.55 11.83
C GLN A 21 6.92 1.67 10.82
N GLY A 22 6.20 1.66 9.70
CA GLY A 22 6.34 2.65 8.65
C GLY A 22 7.41 2.36 7.60
N THR A 23 8.27 1.36 7.81
CA THR A 23 9.36 1.03 6.88
C THR A 23 8.98 -0.10 5.93
N ILE A 24 9.19 0.07 4.62
CA ILE A 24 9.02 -0.98 3.60
C ILE A 24 10.36 -1.62 3.19
N TYR A 25 10.31 -2.90 2.81
CA TYR A 25 11.48 -3.70 2.44
C TYR A 25 11.43 -4.17 0.98
N GLN A 26 12.53 -4.78 0.49
CA GLN A 26 12.62 -5.27 -0.90
C GLN A 26 11.48 -6.21 -1.30
N ALA A 27 10.97 -7.04 -0.38
CA ALA A 27 9.84 -7.94 -0.63
C ALA A 27 8.53 -7.22 -0.99
N THR A 28 8.36 -5.96 -0.56
CA THR A 28 7.13 -5.18 -0.73
C THR A 28 6.75 -5.02 -2.19
N ALA A 29 7.72 -4.69 -3.06
CA ALA A 29 7.47 -4.50 -4.48
C ALA A 29 6.90 -5.77 -5.15
N TYR A 30 7.27 -6.96 -4.66
CA TYR A 30 6.76 -8.23 -5.15
C TYR A 30 5.38 -8.58 -4.58
N ALA A 31 5.04 -8.08 -3.38
CA ALA A 31 3.74 -8.28 -2.77
C ALA A 31 2.65 -7.36 -3.35
N VAL A 32 3.00 -6.15 -3.80
CA VAL A 32 2.05 -5.14 -4.30
C VAL A 32 1.10 -5.70 -5.38
N PRO A 33 1.56 -6.37 -6.46
CA PRO A 33 0.64 -6.87 -7.49
C PRO A 33 -0.34 -7.91 -6.96
N PHE A 34 0.08 -8.74 -6.00
CA PHE A 34 -0.80 -9.71 -5.34
C PHE A 34 -1.87 -9.01 -4.50
N LEU A 35 -1.47 -8.02 -3.69
CA LEU A 35 -2.40 -7.22 -2.87
C LEU A 35 -3.45 -6.52 -3.74
N VAL A 36 -3.02 -5.88 -4.83
CA VAL A 36 -3.94 -5.23 -5.78
C VAL A 36 -4.88 -6.25 -6.44
N ALA A 37 -4.35 -7.40 -6.88
CA ALA A 37 -5.18 -8.44 -7.48
C ALA A 37 -6.22 -9.00 -6.50
N TYR A 38 -5.84 -9.15 -5.23
CA TYR A 38 -6.76 -9.58 -4.17
C TYR A 38 -7.84 -8.51 -3.92
N ALA A 39 -7.49 -7.24 -3.79
CA ALA A 39 -8.46 -6.15 -3.59
C ALA A 39 -9.46 -6.04 -4.77
N ALA A 40 -8.97 -6.23 -6.00
CA ALA A 40 -9.77 -6.18 -7.22
C ALA A 40 -10.63 -7.44 -7.47
N GLY A 41 -10.50 -8.47 -6.64
CA GLY A 41 -11.28 -9.70 -6.79
C GLY A 41 -12.77 -9.50 -6.48
N ASP A 42 -13.64 -10.04 -7.33
CA ASP A 42 -15.11 -9.98 -7.16
C ASP A 42 -15.58 -10.66 -5.86
N ASN A 43 -14.86 -11.70 -5.44
CA ASN A 43 -15.17 -12.47 -4.22
C ASN A 43 -14.54 -11.88 -2.96
N THR A 44 -13.83 -10.75 -3.05
CA THR A 44 -13.20 -10.12 -1.89
C THR A 44 -14.26 -9.33 -1.11
N PRO A 45 -14.54 -9.69 0.16
CA PRO A 45 -15.45 -8.94 1.03
C PRO A 45 -15.05 -7.47 1.13
N GLN A 46 -16.03 -6.57 1.15
CA GLN A 46 -15.79 -5.12 1.16
C GLN A 46 -14.84 -4.67 2.29
N GLN A 47 -15.00 -5.23 3.49
CA GLN A 47 -14.13 -4.89 4.63
C GLN A 47 -12.69 -5.31 4.39
N GLN A 48 -12.46 -6.50 3.81
CA GLN A 48 -11.12 -6.98 3.48
C GLN A 48 -10.49 -6.14 2.36
N ARG A 49 -11.28 -5.77 1.34
CA ARG A 49 -10.84 -4.85 0.28
C ARG A 49 -10.38 -3.52 0.88
N ARG A 50 -11.15 -2.91 1.77
CA ARG A 50 -10.78 -1.66 2.46
C ARG A 50 -9.46 -1.81 3.21
N SER A 51 -9.28 -2.86 4.01
CA SER A 51 -8.03 -3.11 4.74
C SER A 51 -6.81 -3.27 3.82
N ILE A 52 -6.98 -3.90 2.65
CA ILE A 52 -5.89 -4.04 1.67
C ILE A 52 -5.58 -2.70 0.98
N ILE A 53 -6.59 -1.89 0.65
CA ILE A 53 -6.38 -0.56 0.08
C ILE A 53 -5.67 0.36 1.08
N GLU A 54 -6.02 0.25 2.36
CA GLU A 54 -5.35 0.96 3.45
C GLU A 54 -3.88 0.53 3.60
N LEU A 55 -3.59 -0.77 3.56
CA LEU A 55 -2.20 -1.27 3.49
C LEU A 55 -1.43 -0.65 2.31
N LEU A 56 -2.04 -0.65 1.13
CA LEU A 56 -1.43 -0.09 -0.08
C LEU A 56 -1.16 1.41 0.07
N ALA A 57 -2.02 2.15 0.78
CA ALA A 57 -1.80 3.56 1.11
C ALA A 57 -0.56 3.75 1.99
N PHE A 58 -0.42 2.97 3.08
CA PHE A 58 0.78 3.03 3.94
C PHE A 58 2.07 2.64 3.20
N ILE A 59 2.01 1.62 2.34
CA ILE A 59 3.12 1.24 1.46
C ILE A 59 3.45 2.40 0.49
N GLY A 60 2.42 3.04 -0.07
CA GLY A 60 2.55 4.19 -0.95
C GLY A 60 3.28 5.36 -0.30
N ILE A 61 2.86 5.74 0.91
CA ILE A 61 3.51 6.77 1.73
C ILE A 61 4.98 6.42 1.96
N ALA A 62 5.25 5.23 2.48
CA ALA A 62 6.61 4.76 2.77
C ALA A 62 7.48 4.66 1.51
N SER A 63 6.88 4.46 0.33
CA SER A 63 7.64 4.43 -0.92
C SER A 63 8.16 5.81 -1.35
N SER A 64 7.64 6.91 -0.80
CA SER A 64 7.94 8.27 -1.30
C SER A 64 9.24 8.89 -0.78
N PHE A 65 9.82 8.36 0.31
CA PHE A 65 11.06 8.83 0.88
C PHE A 65 11.95 7.66 1.34
N GLU A 66 13.26 7.89 1.36
CA GLU A 66 14.23 6.93 1.87
C GLU A 66 14.32 7.03 3.39
N ALA A 67 14.50 5.88 4.05
CA ALA A 67 14.80 5.80 5.46
C ALA A 67 16.31 5.49 5.61
N PRO A 68 17.18 6.50 5.84
CA PRO A 68 18.60 6.25 6.03
C PRO A 68 18.77 5.36 7.28
N GLU A 69 19.42 4.21 7.11
CA GLU A 69 19.58 3.20 8.18
C GLU A 69 18.26 2.59 8.70
N GLY A 70 17.13 2.89 8.03
CA GLY A 70 15.78 2.39 8.29
C GLY A 70 15.16 2.70 9.63
N TYR A 71 15.66 3.74 10.28
CA TYR A 71 14.93 4.44 11.30
C TYR A 71 14.06 5.52 10.60
N TYR A 72 12.87 5.83 11.14
CA TYR A 72 11.97 6.93 10.71
C TYR A 72 10.87 6.67 9.65
N ALA A 73 10.47 5.42 9.38
CA ALA A 73 9.55 5.09 8.29
C ALA A 73 10.14 5.41 6.90
N GLY A 74 9.55 4.88 5.82
CA GLY A 74 10.06 5.06 4.46
C GLY A 74 10.61 3.78 3.84
N SER A 75 11.38 3.87 2.76
CA SER A 75 11.94 2.70 2.10
C SER A 75 13.32 2.32 2.64
N TRP A 76 13.51 1.06 3.04
CA TRP A 76 14.78 0.57 3.60
C TRP A 76 15.93 0.59 2.58
N GLY A 77 16.93 1.43 2.85
CA GLY A 77 18.25 1.41 2.21
C GLY A 77 18.30 1.93 0.77
N SER A 78 19.51 2.08 0.24
CA SER A 78 19.84 2.64 -1.08
C SER A 78 19.55 1.70 -2.28
N THR A 79 18.67 0.70 -2.11
CA THR A 79 18.49 -0.42 -3.06
C THR A 79 17.24 -0.33 -3.93
N ASN A 80 16.78 0.88 -4.28
CA ASN A 80 15.62 1.14 -5.13
C ASN A 80 14.27 0.59 -4.58
N VAL A 81 14.13 0.36 -3.27
CA VAL A 81 12.89 -0.17 -2.68
C VAL A 81 11.69 0.73 -2.98
N GLY A 82 11.79 2.04 -2.73
CA GLY A 82 10.74 3.01 -3.06
C GLY A 82 10.39 3.00 -4.56
N PRO A 83 11.35 3.26 -5.47
CA PRO A 83 11.11 3.21 -6.91
C PRO A 83 10.48 1.90 -7.41
N ASN A 84 10.97 0.73 -6.98
CA ASN A 84 10.43 -0.56 -7.38
C ASN A 84 8.99 -0.77 -6.88
N THR A 85 8.68 -0.30 -5.68
CA THR A 85 7.33 -0.35 -5.11
C THR A 85 6.36 0.50 -5.93
N ARG A 86 6.77 1.73 -6.30
CA ARG A 86 5.96 2.60 -7.17
C ARG A 86 5.79 2.03 -8.57
N ALA A 87 6.83 1.42 -9.13
CA ALA A 87 6.72 0.70 -10.40
C ALA A 87 5.73 -0.47 -10.31
N ALA A 88 5.72 -1.23 -9.22
CA ALA A 88 4.74 -2.29 -9.00
C ALA A 88 3.30 -1.76 -8.91
N ILE A 89 3.08 -0.61 -8.26
CA ILE A 89 1.79 0.10 -8.25
C ILE A 89 1.39 0.51 -9.68
N ALA A 90 2.32 1.10 -10.44
CA ALA A 90 2.09 1.50 -11.83
C ALA A 90 1.67 0.32 -12.72
N THR A 91 2.35 -0.82 -12.62
CA THR A 91 2.01 -2.04 -13.38
C THR A 91 0.65 -2.64 -12.97
N SER A 92 0.13 -2.24 -11.80
CA SER A 92 -1.16 -2.68 -11.28
C SER A 92 -2.29 -1.67 -11.54
N ALA A 93 -2.02 -0.55 -12.21
CA ALA A 93 -2.95 0.57 -12.39
C ALA A 93 -4.29 0.17 -13.03
N ASP A 94 -4.28 -0.75 -14.01
CA ASP A 94 -5.51 -1.20 -14.67
C ASP A 94 -6.47 -1.94 -13.73
N ARG A 95 -5.94 -2.55 -12.67
CA ARG A 95 -6.75 -3.18 -11.61
C ARG A 95 -7.16 -2.18 -10.53
N LEU A 96 -6.37 -1.14 -10.30
CA LEU A 96 -6.69 -0.07 -9.34
C LEU A 96 -7.82 0.83 -9.85
N ARG A 97 -7.78 1.26 -11.12
CA ARG A 97 -8.72 2.24 -11.68
C ARG A 97 -10.19 1.92 -11.44
N PRO A 98 -10.71 0.70 -11.70
CA PRO A 98 -12.12 0.40 -11.48
C PRO A 98 -12.56 0.56 -10.02
N MET A 99 -11.65 0.37 -9.06
CA MET A 99 -11.98 0.52 -7.63
C MET A 99 -12.28 1.98 -7.25
N ALA A 100 -11.90 2.97 -8.08
CA ALA A 100 -12.30 4.36 -7.90
C ALA A 100 -13.80 4.61 -8.19
N ASP A 101 -14.54 3.64 -8.71
CA ASP A 101 -15.99 3.74 -8.84
C ASP A 101 -16.67 3.77 -7.46
N ASP A 102 -16.06 3.15 -6.45
CA ASP A 102 -16.44 3.29 -5.04
C ASP A 102 -16.03 4.68 -4.52
N PRO A 103 -17.00 5.56 -4.16
CA PRO A 103 -16.70 6.91 -3.71
C PRO A 103 -15.81 6.97 -2.46
N GLU A 104 -15.85 5.94 -1.61
CA GLU A 104 -15.03 5.89 -0.40
C GLU A 104 -13.57 5.53 -0.71
N LEU A 105 -13.33 4.69 -1.72
CA LEU A 105 -11.98 4.28 -2.11
C LEU A 105 -11.35 5.27 -3.09
N ARG A 106 -12.15 6.01 -3.85
CA ARG A 106 -11.69 6.93 -4.91
C ARG A 106 -10.53 7.83 -4.49
N PRO A 107 -10.55 8.54 -3.33
CA PRO A 107 -9.46 9.43 -2.97
C PRO A 107 -8.12 8.71 -2.82
N VAL A 108 -8.14 7.51 -2.21
CA VAL A 108 -6.95 6.68 -2.00
C VAL A 108 -6.46 6.11 -3.32
N ILE A 109 -7.36 5.59 -4.16
CA ILE A 109 -7.02 5.05 -5.48
C ILE A 109 -6.39 6.12 -6.38
N ASP A 110 -6.98 7.32 -6.42
CA ASP A 110 -6.45 8.45 -7.20
C ASP A 110 -5.05 8.85 -6.73
N ALA A 111 -4.80 8.85 -5.42
CA ALA A 111 -3.48 9.15 -4.89
C ALA A 111 -2.47 8.03 -5.19
N LEU A 112 -2.86 6.76 -5.05
CA LEU A 112 -2.02 5.61 -5.43
C LEU A 112 -1.62 5.66 -6.91
N LEU A 113 -2.55 6.02 -7.81
CA LEU A 113 -2.28 6.13 -9.24
C LEU A 113 -1.32 7.27 -9.61
N ARG A 114 -1.18 8.28 -8.75
CA ARG A 114 -0.24 9.41 -8.94
C ARG A 114 1.15 9.15 -8.37
N LEU A 115 1.33 8.14 -7.51
CA LEU A 115 2.63 7.82 -6.89
C LEU A 115 3.80 7.70 -7.87
N PRO A 116 3.67 6.99 -9.02
CA PRO A 116 4.80 6.81 -9.92
C PRO A 116 5.36 8.11 -10.48
N ASP A 117 4.48 9.09 -10.73
CA ASP A 117 4.82 10.36 -11.39
C ASP A 117 5.10 11.49 -10.39
N ASN A 118 4.41 11.49 -9.23
CA ASN A 118 4.51 12.56 -8.24
C ASN A 118 4.47 12.00 -6.80
N PRO A 119 5.54 11.31 -6.35
CA PRO A 119 5.52 10.53 -5.12
C PRO A 119 5.31 11.35 -3.86
N GLU A 120 5.93 12.54 -3.75
CA GLU A 120 5.81 13.40 -2.56
C GLU A 120 4.39 13.96 -2.39
N GLN A 121 3.80 14.46 -3.48
CA GLN A 121 2.44 14.98 -3.44
C GLN A 121 1.41 13.87 -3.22
N ALA A 122 1.60 12.71 -3.86
CA ALA A 122 0.74 11.55 -3.67
C ALA A 122 0.82 11.03 -2.23
N ALA A 123 2.01 10.95 -1.63
CA ALA A 123 2.17 10.55 -0.24
C ALA A 123 1.52 11.55 0.73
N THR A 124 1.66 12.85 0.48
CA THR A 124 0.96 13.88 1.28
C THR A 124 -0.55 13.69 1.26
N ALA A 125 -1.12 13.41 0.07
CA ALA A 125 -2.55 13.13 -0.06
C ALA A 125 -2.95 11.82 0.64
N LEU A 126 -2.14 10.77 0.54
CA LEU A 126 -2.39 9.50 1.22
C LEU A 126 -2.35 9.65 2.74
N SER A 127 -1.36 10.34 3.30
CA SER A 127 -1.28 10.59 4.76
C SER A 127 -2.53 11.28 5.29
N ALA A 128 -3.03 12.29 4.58
CA ALA A 128 -4.27 12.99 4.96
C ALA A 128 -5.53 12.11 4.91
N LEU A 129 -5.49 10.95 4.26
CA LEU A 129 -6.61 10.02 4.11
C LEU A 129 -6.56 8.84 5.08
N VAL A 130 -5.40 8.57 5.71
CA VAL A 130 -5.19 7.41 6.60
C VAL A 130 -4.94 7.80 8.07
N ASP A 131 -4.84 9.10 8.37
CA ASP A 131 -4.69 9.64 9.74
C ASP A 131 -6.05 9.91 10.43
N ASP A 132 -7.19 9.58 9.81
CA ASP A 132 -8.57 9.70 10.33
C ASP A 132 -9.16 8.33 10.73
#